data_AF-A0A0Q8R9W2-F1
#
_entry.id   AF-A0A0Q8R9W2-F1
#
_cell.length_a   1.000
_cell.length_b   1.000
_cell.length_c   1.000
_cell.angle_alpha   90.00
_cell.angle_beta   90.00
_cell.angle_gamma   90.00
#
_symmetry.space_group_name_H-M   'P 1'
#
loop_
_entity.id
_entity.type
_entity.pdbx_description
1 polymer ?
#
loop_
_entity_poly.entity_id
_entity_poly.type
_entity_poly.pdbx_seq_one_letter_code
_entity_poly.pdbx_strand_id
1 'polypeptide(L)' 'MMENLCAGKKIVTNNSWVREEPFYSPDRIHVFEDLDFSGVSEFLEVPLLDPDARFPEYHIQTFVRRLLGIGAQ' A
#
# COMPACT_ATOMS: atom_id res chain seq x y z
N MET A 1 8.33 -1.11 -1.27
CA MET A 1 6.96 -0.52 -1.22
C MET A 1 6.19 -1.08 -0.04
N MET A 2 6.11 -2.42 0.06
CA MET A 2 5.42 -3.08 1.17
C MET A 2 5.98 -2.67 2.55
N GLU A 3 7.29 -2.38 2.68
CA GLU A 3 7.83 -1.89 3.96
C GLU A 3 7.19 -0.56 4.37
N ASN A 4 7.04 0.39 3.44
CA ASN A 4 6.42 1.69 3.70
C ASN A 4 4.93 1.55 4.02
N LEU A 5 4.23 0.64 3.32
CA LEU A 5 2.83 0.31 3.56
C LEU A 5 2.64 -0.19 5.00
N CYS A 6 3.45 -1.16 5.41
CA CYS A 6 3.44 -1.74 6.75
C CYS A 6 3.94 -0.78 7.85
N ALA A 7 4.78 0.19 7.50
CA ALA A 7 5.25 1.24 8.41
C ALA A 7 4.26 2.42 8.57
N GLY A 8 3.07 2.32 7.97
CA GLY A 8 2.06 3.39 8.05
C GLY A 8 2.47 4.67 7.33
N LYS A 9 3.36 4.57 6.33
CA LYS A 9 3.85 5.73 5.57
C LYS A 9 3.05 5.94 4.29
N LYS A 10 3.00 7.19 3.85
CA LYS A 10 2.55 7.53 2.51
C LYS A 10 3.57 7.05 1.47
N ILE A 11 3.07 6.69 0.30
CA ILE A 11 3.85 6.16 -0.81
C ILE A 11 3.56 6.99 -2.04
N VAL A 12 4.63 7.45 -2.69
CA VAL A 12 4.60 8.02 -4.04
C VAL A 12 5.33 7.03 -4.95
N THR A 13 4.68 6.55 -6.01
CA THR A 13 5.22 5.48 -6.87
C THR A 13 4.82 5.65 -8.33
N ASN A 14 5.61 5.13 -9.26
CA ASN A 14 5.24 5.01 -10.69
C ASN A 14 4.64 3.64 -11.03
N ASN A 15 4.47 2.76 -10.04
CA ASN A 15 3.86 1.46 -10.26
C ASN A 15 2.34 1.62 -10.33
N SER A 16 1.77 1.76 -11.53
CA SER A 16 0.33 1.97 -11.74
C SER A 16 -0.54 0.77 -11.34
N TRP A 17 0.02 -0.45 -11.35
CA TRP A 17 -0.69 -1.67 -10.96
C TRP A 17 -1.23 -1.62 -9.53
N VAL A 18 -0.62 -0.82 -8.65
CA VAL A 18 -1.06 -0.68 -7.26
C VAL A 18 -2.49 -0.18 -7.14
N ARG A 19 -3.05 0.45 -8.18
CA ARG A 19 -4.46 0.91 -8.20
C ARG A 19 -5.46 -0.24 -8.24
N GLU A 20 -5.02 -1.43 -8.66
CA GLU A 20 -5.85 -2.64 -8.76
C GLU A 20 -5.72 -3.53 -7.51
N GLU A 21 -4.79 -3.22 -6.62
CA GLU A 21 -4.49 -4.05 -5.45
C GLU A 21 -5.46 -3.77 -4.28
N PRO A 22 -5.81 -4.79 -3.47
CA PRO A 22 -6.73 -4.63 -2.34
C PRO A 22 -6.29 -3.61 -1.27
N PHE A 23 -4.98 -3.39 -1.12
CA PHE A 23 -4.42 -2.42 -0.17
C PHE A 23 -4.44 -0.97 -0.68
N TYR A 24 -4.92 -0.72 -1.89
CA TYR A 24 -4.91 0.62 -2.47
C TYR A 24 -5.79 1.59 -1.66
N SER A 25 -5.21 2.73 -1.29
CA SER A 25 -5.97 3.85 -0.72
C SER A 25 -5.39 5.17 -1.26
N PRO A 26 -6.24 6.08 -1.76
CA PRO A 26 -5.79 7.30 -2.43
C PRO A 26 -5.16 8.34 -1.48
N ASP A 27 -5.48 8.29 -0.19
CA ASP A 27 -4.84 9.08 0.88
C ASP A 27 -3.47 8.53 1.30
N ARG A 28 -3.15 7.29 0.93
CA ARG A 28 -1.89 6.61 1.27
C ARG A 28 -0.95 6.42 0.09
N ILE A 29 -1.49 6.23 -1.11
CA ILE A 29 -0.72 5.89 -2.32
C ILE A 29 -1.06 6.88 -3.44
N HIS A 30 -0.09 7.72 -3.76
CA HIS A 30 -0.10 8.57 -4.94
C HIS A 30 0.70 7.90 -6.06
N VAL A 31 0.12 7.84 -7.25
CA VAL A 31 0.77 7.26 -8.43
C VAL A 31 1.06 8.37 -9.43
N PHE A 32 2.34 8.54 -9.78
CA PHE A 32 2.80 9.48 -10.78
C PHE A 32 3.13 8.79 -12.11
N GLU A 33 2.99 9.51 -13.21
CA GLU A 33 3.24 9.01 -14.58
C GLU A 33 4.16 9.99 -15.31
N ASP A 34 4.99 9.50 -16.24
CA ASP A 34 5.86 10.31 -17.10
C ASP A 34 6.74 11.36 -16.38
N LEU A 35 7.17 11.07 -15.15
CA LEU A 35 7.92 11.99 -14.27
C LEU A 35 7.15 13.28 -13.92
N ASP A 36 5.83 13.29 -14.09
CA ASP A 36 4.96 14.36 -13.60
C ASP A 36 4.66 14.16 -12.11
N PHE A 37 5.25 15.02 -11.27
CA PHE A 37 5.05 15.01 -9.83
C PHE A 37 3.95 16.00 -9.38
N SER A 38 3.11 16.45 -10.30
CA SER A 38 1.93 17.26 -9.95
C SER A 38 1.03 16.53 -8.95
N GLY A 39 0.43 17.26 -8.01
CA GLY A 39 -0.43 16.68 -6.98
C GLY A 39 0.30 16.04 -5.78
N VAL A 40 1.63 15.89 -5.82
CA VAL A 40 2.38 15.30 -4.69
C VAL A 40 2.30 16.19 -3.45
N SER A 41 2.39 17.51 -3.61
CA SER A 41 2.32 18.44 -2.47
C SER A 41 0.97 18.36 -1.76
N GLU A 42 -0.12 18.39 -2.54
CA GLU A 42 -1.48 18.28 -2.04
C GLU A 42 -1.71 16.93 -1.38
N PHE A 43 -1.23 15.85 -2.02
CA PHE A 43 -1.27 14.51 -1.46
C PHE A 43 -0.59 14.43 -0.11
N LEU A 44 0.56 15.08 0.10
CA LEU A 44 1.28 15.07 1.38
C LEU A 44 0.50 15.74 2.52
N GLU A 45 -0.36 16.71 2.21
CA GLU A 45 -1.22 17.41 3.18
C GLU A 45 -2.48 16.62 3.57
N VAL A 46 -2.93 15.66 2.76
CA VAL A 46 -4.14 14.86 3.06
C VAL A 46 -3.89 13.88 4.24
N PRO A 47 -4.53 13.98 5.39
CA PRO A 47 -4.31 13.03 6.48
C PRO A 47 -4.69 11.60 6.05
N LEU A 48 -3.99 10.60 6.62
CA LEU A 48 -4.38 9.20 6.43
C LEU A 48 -5.76 8.97 7.05
N LEU A 49 -6.67 8.35 6.31
CA LEU A 49 -8.02 8.01 6.77
C LEU A 49 -7.96 6.98 7.90
N ASP A 50 -7.07 5.99 7.76
CA ASP A 50 -6.81 4.96 8.77
C ASP A 50 -5.30 4.81 9.04
N PRO A 51 -4.72 5.64 9.93
CA PRO A 51 -3.29 5.56 10.26
C PRO A 51 -2.86 4.19 10.81
N ASP A 52 -3.79 3.44 11.40
CA ASP A 52 -3.57 2.16 12.05
C ASP A 52 -3.92 0.95 11.19
N ALA A 53 -4.21 1.17 9.90
CA ALA A 53 -4.41 0.11 8.93
C ALA A 53 -3.30 -0.95 9.03
N ARG A 54 -3.70 -2.22 9.01
CA ARG A 54 -2.81 -3.39 9.00
C ARG A 54 -3.22 -4.27 7.84
N PHE A 55 -2.24 -4.98 7.28
CA PHE A 55 -2.46 -5.83 6.11
C PHE A 55 -1.94 -7.25 6.38
N PRO A 56 -2.58 -8.00 7.30
CA PRO A 56 -2.13 -9.33 7.72
C PRO A 56 -2.05 -10.35 6.59
N GLU A 57 -2.82 -10.15 5.52
CA GLU A 57 -2.78 -10.96 4.30
C GLU A 57 -1.42 -10.94 3.59
N TYR A 58 -0.63 -9.88 3.78
CA TYR A 58 0.72 -9.74 3.22
C TYR A 58 1.84 -10.06 4.22
N HIS A 59 1.51 -10.56 5.41
CA HIS A 59 2.51 -11.04 6.35
C HIS A 59 3.20 -12.31 5.83
N ILE A 60 4.49 -12.45 6.12
CA ILE A 60 5.27 -13.64 5.73
C ILE A 60 4.67 -14.94 6.29
N GLN A 61 4.06 -14.88 7.48
CA GLN A 61 3.36 -16.01 8.09
C GLN A 61 2.18 -16.46 7.25
N THR A 62 1.43 -15.51 6.67
CA THR A 62 0.30 -15.81 5.78
C THR A 62 0.79 -16.46 4.49
N PHE A 63 1.88 -15.96 3.92
CA PHE A 63 2.53 -16.59 2.77
C PHE A 63 2.95 -18.05 3.07
N VAL A 64 3.65 -18.28 4.19
CA VAL A 64 4.10 -19.63 4.58
C VAL A 64 2.94 -20.58 4.80
N ARG A 65 1.87 -20.14 5.49
CA ARG A 65 0.65 -20.95 5.68
C ARG A 65 0.04 -21.36 4.34
N ARG A 66 -0.07 -20.42 3.40
CA ARG A 66 -0.60 -20.68 2.06
C ARG A 66 0.30 -21.65 1.27
N LEU A 67 1.62 -21.47 1.35
CA LEU A 67 2.61 -22.35 0.71
C LEU A 67 2.52 -23.79 1.20
N LEU A 68 2.29 -23.98 2.51
CA LEU A 68 2.16 -25.30 3.14
C LEU A 68 0.76 -25.91 3.00
N GLY A 69 -0.18 -25.23 2.33
CA GLY A 69 -1.58 -25.68 2.24
C GLY A 69 -2.33 -25.64 3.56
N ILE A 70 -1.81 -24.94 4.56
CA ILE A 70 -2.44 -24.76 5.87
C ILE A 70 -3.40 -23.57 5.73
N GLY A 71 -4.58 -23.83 5.19
CA GLY A 71 -5.62 -22.81 5.00
C GLY A 71 -5.98 -22.12 6.30
N ALA A 72 -6.14 -20.79 6.25
CA ALA A 72 -6.79 -20.04 7.31
C ALA A 72 -8.23 -20.55 7.43
N GLN A 73 -8.57 -21.08 8.61
CA GLN A 73 -9.98 -21.25 9.02
C GLN A 73 -10.57 -19.88 9.32
#